data_AF-A0A968V3S0-F1
#
_entry.id   AF-A0A968V3S0-F1
#
_cell.length_a   1.000
_cell.length_b   1.000
_cell.length_c   1.000
_cell.angle_alpha   90.00
_cell.angle_beta   90.00
_cell.angle_gamma   90.00
#
_symmetry.space_group_name_H-M   'P 1'
#
loop_
_entity.id
_entity.type
_entity.pdbx_description
1 polymer ?
#
loop_
_entity_poly.entity_id
_entity_poly.type
_entity_poly.pdbx_seq_one_letter_code
_entity_poly.pdbx_strand_id
1 'polypeptide(L)'
;MDLKSAESYDYTKLRNFLTAGNWRKADEKTSRALLEVVSRQKEGWLSEEDIARFPAEDLRTINQLWLHYSQGRFGFSVQKKIYQSLGGTKDYNRDTWELISDRVGFRLEGSLAVLSGANL
;
A
#
# COMPACT_ATOMS: atom_id res chain seq x y z
N MET A 1 -9.07 15.36 -7.99
CA MET A 1 -9.28 14.28 -7.00
C MET A 1 -9.28 14.92 -5.64
N ASP A 2 -10.32 14.70 -4.85
CA ASP A 2 -10.39 15.22 -3.48
C ASP A 2 -9.56 14.34 -2.55
N LEU A 3 -8.75 14.97 -1.70
CA LEU A 3 -7.92 14.28 -0.71
C LEU A 3 -8.71 14.16 0.60
N LYS A 4 -9.65 13.21 0.67
CA LYS A 4 -10.52 13.02 1.83
C LYS A 4 -9.86 12.17 2.91
N SER A 5 -10.23 12.43 4.16
CA SER A 5 -9.77 11.69 5.33
C SER A 5 -10.83 11.79 6.42
N ALA A 6 -11.17 10.66 7.05
CA ALA A 6 -12.03 10.65 8.23
C ALA A 6 -11.29 11.18 9.47
N GLU A 7 -9.97 11.02 9.50
CA GLU A 7 -9.09 11.39 10.62
C GLU A 7 -8.36 12.72 10.37
N SER A 8 -8.82 13.53 9.40
CA SER A 8 -8.21 14.81 9.02
C SER A 8 -6.73 14.72 8.62
N TYR A 9 -6.32 13.59 8.05
CA TYR A 9 -4.97 13.35 7.56
C TYR A 9 -4.66 14.10 6.26
N ASP A 10 -3.52 14.80 6.20
CA ASP A 10 -3.09 15.51 4.98
C ASP A 10 -2.29 14.60 4.02
N TYR A 11 -2.97 14.19 2.94
CA TYR A 11 -2.39 13.39 1.85
C TYR A 11 -1.61 14.22 0.80
N THR A 12 -1.48 15.54 0.95
CA THR A 12 -0.82 16.41 -0.03
C THR A 12 0.60 15.98 -0.36
N LYS A 13 1.38 15.60 0.67
CA LYS A 13 2.76 15.13 0.45
C LYS A 13 2.81 13.82 -0.35
N LEU A 14 1.90 12.89 -0.08
CA LEU A 14 1.80 11.63 -0.83
C LEU A 14 1.46 11.92 -2.30
N ARG A 15 0.44 12.75 -2.54
CA ARG A 15 0.08 13.21 -3.89
C ARG A 15 1.28 13.81 -4.61
N ASN A 16 2.01 14.72 -3.97
CA ASN A 16 3.14 15.40 -4.60
C ASN A 16 4.27 14.43 -4.98
N PHE A 17 4.57 13.43 -4.14
CA PHE A 17 5.56 12.40 -4.50
C PHE A 17 5.10 11.53 -5.67
N LEU A 18 3.82 11.15 -5.70
CA LEU A 18 3.24 10.36 -6.80
C LEU A 18 3.22 11.15 -8.12
N THR A 19 2.81 12.43 -8.09
CA THR A 19 2.85 13.32 -9.25
C THR A 19 4.27 13.44 -9.82
N ALA A 20 5.28 13.49 -8.95
CA ALA A 20 6.68 13.58 -9.35
C ALA A 20 7.30 12.23 -9.78
N GLY A 21 6.54 11.13 -9.77
CA GLY A 21 7.06 9.79 -10.06
C GLY A 21 8.07 9.28 -9.03
N ASN A 22 8.11 9.86 -7.83
CA ASN A 22 9.04 9.45 -6.78
C ASN A 22 8.44 8.29 -5.98
N TRP A 23 8.40 7.11 -6.62
CA TRP A 23 7.73 5.92 -6.10
C TRP A 23 8.22 5.50 -4.71
N ARG A 24 9.54 5.57 -4.48
CA ARG A 24 10.13 5.24 -3.18
C ARG A 24 9.63 6.17 -2.07
N LYS A 25 9.65 7.49 -2.28
CA LYS A 25 9.16 8.44 -1.25
C LYS A 25 7.65 8.35 -1.08
N ALA A 26 6.92 8.04 -2.16
CA ALA A 26 5.47 7.80 -2.07
C ALA A 26 5.14 6.56 -1.23
N ASP A 27 5.90 5.47 -1.39
CA ASP A 27 5.75 4.25 -0.59
C ASP A 27 6.08 4.50 0.89
N GLU A 28 7.22 5.14 1.18
CA GLU A 28 7.59 5.52 2.54
C GLU A 28 6.52 6.42 3.20
N LYS A 29 5.95 7.37 2.44
CA LYS A 29 4.87 8.24 2.95
C LYS A 29 3.55 7.47 3.12
N THR A 30 3.26 6.50 2.27
CA THR A 30 2.09 5.63 2.40
C THR A 30 2.18 4.80 3.68
N SER A 31 3.32 4.17 3.94
CA SER A 31 3.57 3.40 5.17
C SER A 31 3.39 4.26 6.43
N ARG A 32 3.91 5.49 6.42
CA ARG A 32 3.70 6.44 7.54
C ARG A 32 2.24 6.85 7.69
N ALA A 33 1.54 7.11 6.59
CA ALA A 33 0.12 7.48 6.64
C ALA A 33 -0.73 6.35 7.23
N LEU A 34 -0.48 5.11 6.84
CA LEU A 34 -1.18 3.94 7.41
C LEU A 34 -0.99 3.85 8.93
N LEU A 35 0.20 4.11 9.44
CA LEU A 35 0.46 4.11 10.88
C LEU A 35 -0.14 5.35 11.58
N GLU A 36 -0.02 6.52 10.96
CA GLU A 36 -0.48 7.79 11.54
C GLU A 36 -2.00 7.86 11.67
N VAL A 37 -2.74 7.36 10.67
CA VAL A 37 -4.22 7.35 10.65
C VAL A 37 -4.79 6.56 11.83
N VAL A 38 -4.14 5.47 12.25
CA VAL A 38 -4.61 4.67 13.39
C VAL A 38 -3.78 4.90 14.67
N SER A 39 -2.98 5.97 14.73
CA SER A 39 -2.15 6.32 15.89
C SER A 39 -1.16 5.23 16.33
N ARG A 40 -0.58 4.50 15.37
CA ARG A 40 0.37 3.38 15.57
C ARG A 40 1.81 3.73 15.20
N GLN A 41 2.16 5.01 15.21
CA GLN A 41 3.49 5.48 14.77
C GLN A 41 4.62 4.95 15.65
N LYS A 42 4.35 4.73 16.95
CA LYS A 42 5.36 4.25 17.90
C LYS A 42 5.64 2.76 17.73
N GLU A 43 4.61 1.99 17.40
CA GLU A 43 4.67 0.55 17.22
C GLU A 43 5.30 0.20 15.87
N GLY A 44 5.01 0.99 14.83
CA GLY A 44 5.60 0.78 13.50
C GLY A 44 4.96 -0.36 12.70
N TRP A 45 3.90 -0.99 13.23
CA TRP A 45 3.14 -2.06 12.56
C TRP A 45 1.65 -2.01 12.92
N LEU A 46 0.83 -2.57 12.04
CA LEU A 46 -0.63 -2.69 12.20
C LEU A 46 -1.01 -4.11 12.61
N SER A 47 -1.85 -4.23 13.64
CA SER A 47 -2.51 -5.48 14.01
C SER A 47 -3.75 -5.74 13.13
N GLU A 48 -4.32 -6.95 13.22
CA GLU A 48 -5.60 -7.25 12.56
C GLU A 48 -6.74 -6.34 13.04
N GLU A 49 -6.73 -5.96 14.32
CA GLU A 49 -7.71 -5.05 14.90
C GLU A 49 -7.56 -3.62 14.34
N ASP A 50 -6.33 -3.15 14.17
CA ASP A 50 -6.05 -1.85 13.53
C ASP A 50 -6.53 -1.84 12.08
N ILE A 51 -6.26 -2.92 11.33
CA ILE A 51 -6.70 -3.07 9.94
C ILE A 51 -8.23 -3.13 9.86
N ALA A 52 -8.89 -3.85 10.76
CA ALA A 52 -10.35 -3.96 10.79
C ALA A 52 -11.04 -2.63 11.10
N ARG A 53 -10.39 -1.74 11.87
CA ARG A 53 -10.89 -0.41 12.22
C ARG A 53 -10.42 0.69 11.26
N PHE A 54 -9.51 0.38 10.33
CA PHE A 54 -8.92 1.39 9.47
C PHE A 54 -10.00 2.14 8.68
N PRO A 55 -10.03 3.49 8.70
CA PRO A 55 -11.06 4.26 8.03
C PRO A 55 -11.10 4.01 6.52
N ALA A 56 -12.27 3.59 6.03
CA ALA A 56 -12.45 3.26 4.62
C ALA A 56 -12.23 4.45 3.67
N GLU A 57 -12.47 5.68 4.15
CA GLU A 57 -12.24 6.90 3.38
C GLU A 57 -10.74 7.12 3.13
N ASP A 58 -9.91 7.00 4.16
CA ASP A 58 -8.46 7.10 4.09
C ASP A 58 -7.85 6.04 3.17
N LEU A 59 -8.29 4.77 3.32
CA LEU A 59 -7.82 3.69 2.46
C LEU A 59 -8.19 3.93 0.99
N ARG A 60 -9.38 4.48 0.75
CA ARG A 60 -9.85 4.84 -0.59
C ARG A 60 -9.02 5.98 -1.17
N THR A 61 -8.72 7.03 -0.41
CA THR A 61 -7.88 8.15 -0.86
C THR A 61 -6.48 7.67 -1.25
N ILE A 62 -5.82 6.86 -0.42
CA ILE A 62 -4.50 6.28 -0.71
C ILE A 62 -4.55 5.44 -1.99
N ASN A 63 -5.52 4.52 -2.10
CA ASN A 63 -5.65 3.66 -3.28
C ASN A 63 -5.92 4.47 -4.56
N GLN A 64 -6.78 5.49 -4.49
CA GLN A 64 -7.11 6.34 -5.64
C GLN A 64 -5.90 7.15 -6.12
N LEU A 65 -5.10 7.69 -5.20
CA LEU A 65 -3.85 8.37 -5.53
C LEU A 65 -2.89 7.45 -6.29
N TRP A 66 -2.62 6.26 -5.73
CA TRP A 66 -1.73 5.29 -6.39
C TRP A 66 -2.26 4.87 -7.76
N LEU A 67 -3.55 4.55 -7.88
CA LEU A 67 -4.16 4.19 -9.16
C LEU A 67 -4.01 5.31 -10.20
N HIS A 68 -4.32 6.55 -9.82
CA HIS A 68 -4.33 7.67 -10.75
C HIS A 68 -2.93 7.95 -11.31
N TYR A 69 -1.93 8.11 -10.43
CA TYR A 69 -0.59 8.50 -10.85
C TYR A 69 0.23 7.36 -11.45
N SER A 70 -0.12 6.10 -11.15
CA SER A 70 0.53 4.92 -11.75
C SER A 70 -0.15 4.43 -13.03
N GLN A 71 -1.14 5.16 -13.57
CA GLN A 71 -1.94 4.72 -14.71
C GLN A 71 -2.60 3.33 -14.49
N GLY A 72 -3.08 3.10 -13.27
CA GLY A 72 -3.75 1.88 -12.86
C GLY A 72 -2.82 0.69 -12.55
N ARG A 73 -1.50 0.90 -12.52
CA ARG A 73 -0.51 -0.17 -12.28
C ARG A 73 -0.33 -0.50 -10.80
N PHE A 74 -0.51 0.47 -9.90
CA PHE A 74 -0.28 0.33 -8.47
C PHE A 74 -1.51 0.73 -7.65
N GLY A 75 -1.62 0.14 -6.45
CA GLY A 75 -2.68 0.40 -5.47
C GLY A 75 -3.23 -0.88 -4.84
N PHE A 76 -3.83 -0.77 -3.65
CA PHE A 76 -4.36 -1.92 -2.90
C PHE A 76 -5.41 -2.71 -3.69
N SER A 77 -6.22 -2.04 -4.50
CA SER A 77 -7.20 -2.72 -5.37
C SER A 77 -6.54 -3.58 -6.46
N VAL A 78 -5.37 -3.18 -6.97
CA VAL A 78 -4.58 -3.97 -7.91
C VAL A 78 -3.98 -5.18 -7.20
N GLN A 79 -3.34 -4.96 -6.05
CA GLN A 79 -2.78 -6.03 -5.21
C GLN A 79 -3.85 -7.06 -4.83
N LYS A 80 -5.04 -6.61 -4.42
CA LYS A 80 -6.18 -7.48 -4.10
C LYS A 80 -6.59 -8.35 -5.29
N LYS A 81 -6.69 -7.78 -6.49
CA LYS A 81 -7.03 -8.56 -7.70
C LYS A 81 -5.97 -9.62 -8.01
N ILE A 82 -4.69 -9.26 -7.91
CA ILE A 82 -3.57 -10.20 -8.10
C ILE A 82 -3.66 -11.32 -7.05
N TYR A 83 -3.80 -10.97 -5.78
CA TYR A 83 -3.92 -11.92 -4.67
C TYR A 83 -5.05 -12.94 -4.91
N GLN A 84 -6.24 -12.45 -5.26
CA GLN A 84 -7.39 -13.29 -5.55
C GLN A 84 -7.20 -14.16 -6.79
N SER A 85 -6.53 -13.65 -7.82
CA SER A 85 -6.21 -14.43 -9.04
C SER A 85 -5.25 -15.59 -8.76
N LEU A 86 -4.46 -15.50 -7.68
CA LEU A 86 -3.53 -16.54 -7.21
C LEU A 86 -4.19 -17.51 -6.21
N GLY A 87 -5.51 -17.45 -6.05
CA GLY A 87 -6.26 -18.29 -5.10
C GLY A 87 -6.29 -17.74 -3.67
N GLY A 88 -5.86 -16.50 -3.45
CA GLY A 88 -5.83 -15.87 -2.14
C GLY A 88 -7.21 -15.73 -1.50
N THR A 89 -7.31 -16.16 -0.25
CA THR A 89 -8.52 -16.08 0.57
C THR A 89 -8.28 -15.16 1.78
N LYS A 90 -9.25 -15.05 2.68
CA LYS A 90 -9.05 -14.33 3.95
C LYS A 90 -8.01 -15.00 4.84
N ASP A 91 -7.90 -16.32 4.73
CA ASP A 91 -6.95 -17.09 5.53
C ASP A 91 -5.55 -16.98 4.90
N TYR A 92 -4.56 -16.83 5.76
CA TYR A 92 -3.17 -16.79 5.34
C TYR A 92 -2.80 -18.13 4.68
N ASN A 93 -2.32 -18.04 3.44
CA ASN A 93 -1.71 -19.15 2.74
C ASN A 93 -0.29 -18.75 2.34
N ARG A 94 0.69 -19.54 2.79
CA ARG A 94 2.11 -19.26 2.55
C ARG A 94 2.45 -19.27 1.06
N ASP A 95 1.96 -20.25 0.30
CA ASP A 95 2.28 -20.39 -1.11
C ASP A 95 1.72 -19.22 -1.92
N THR A 96 0.46 -18.84 -1.64
CA THR A 96 -0.14 -17.63 -2.23
C THR A 96 0.63 -16.37 -1.84
N TRP A 97 1.08 -16.27 -0.58
CA TRP A 97 1.88 -15.14 -0.10
C TRP A 97 3.23 -15.03 -0.82
N GLU A 98 3.89 -16.16 -1.08
CA GLU A 98 5.13 -16.20 -1.85
C GLU A 98 4.88 -15.78 -3.31
N LEU A 99 3.85 -16.33 -3.96
CA LEU A 99 3.48 -15.99 -5.34
C LEU A 99 3.15 -14.51 -5.54
N ILE A 100 2.38 -13.91 -4.62
CA ILE A 100 2.06 -12.48 -4.73
C ILE A 100 3.31 -11.64 -4.50
N SER A 101 4.16 -12.00 -3.53
CA SER A 101 5.40 -11.27 -3.25
C SER A 101 6.30 -11.20 -4.47
N ASP A 102 6.42 -12.30 -5.22
CA ASP A 102 7.18 -12.33 -6.48
C ASP A 102 6.48 -11.48 -7.55
N ARG A 103 5.14 -11.59 -7.68
CA ARG A 103 4.37 -10.92 -8.74
C ARG A 103 4.31 -9.40 -8.60
N VAL A 104 4.26 -8.90 -7.36
CA VAL A 104 4.24 -7.45 -7.07
C VAL A 104 5.62 -6.88 -6.78
N GLY A 105 6.68 -7.68 -6.89
CA GLY A 105 8.08 -7.23 -6.81
C GLY A 105 8.62 -7.03 -5.39
N PHE A 106 8.03 -7.68 -4.38
CA PHE A 106 8.51 -7.70 -2.99
C PHE A 106 9.65 -8.71 -2.74
N ARG A 107 9.93 -9.62 -3.68
CA ARG A 107 11.11 -10.50 -3.64
C ARG A 107 11.89 -10.41 -4.94
N LEU A 108 13.12 -9.93 -4.85
CA LEU A 108 14.19 -10.28 -5.78
C LEU A 108 15.04 -11.31 -5.04
N GLU A 109 15.04 -12.55 -5.51
CA GLU A 109 15.98 -13.62 -5.16
C GLU A 109 16.29 -13.80 -3.65
N GLY A 110 15.39 -14.47 -2.93
CA GLY A 110 15.75 -15.19 -1.70
C GLY A 110 16.13 -14.36 -0.47
N SER A 111 16.05 -13.02 -0.53
CA SER A 111 16.24 -12.15 0.63
C SER A 111 15.22 -11.02 0.61
N LEU A 112 14.75 -10.60 1.79
CA LEU A 112 13.73 -9.56 1.99
C LEU A 112 14.18 -8.23 1.36
N ALA A 113 13.86 -8.05 0.08
CA ALA A 113 14.15 -6.84 -0.65
C ALA A 113 13.04 -5.82 -0.38
N VAL A 114 13.40 -4.86 0.46
CA VAL A 114 12.92 -3.48 0.46
C VAL A 114 12.60 -3.05 -0.98
N LEU A 115 11.48 -2.34 -1.18
CA LEU A 115 11.09 -1.68 -2.43
C LEU A 115 12.16 -0.66 -2.88
N SER A 116 13.29 -1.16 -3.36
CA SER A 116 14.37 -0.43 -4.00
C SER A 116 14.75 -1.19 -5.26
N GLY A 117 14.29 -0.70 -6.41
CA GLY A 117 15.04 -0.91 -7.65
C GLY A 117 14.38 -1.65 -8.80
N ALA A 118 13.06 -1.80 -8.86
CA ALA A 118 12.43 -2.18 -10.12
C ALA A 118 12.08 -0.92 -10.93
N ASN A 119 13.00 -0.55 -11.82
CA ASN A 119 12.70 0.26 -13.01
C ASN A 119 11.57 -0.43 -13.79
N LEU A 120 10.35 0.08 -13.71
CA LEU A 120 9.28 -0.14 -14.68
C LEU A 120 8.37 1.09 -14.78
#